data_AF-A0AAD1MG56-F1
#
_entry.id   AF-A0AAD1MG56-F1
#
_cell.length_a   1.000
_cell.length_b   1.000
_cell.length_c   1.000
_cell.angle_alpha   90.00
_cell.angle_beta   90.00
_cell.angle_gamma   90.00
#
_symmetry.space_group_name_H-M   'P 1'
#
loop_
_entity.id
_entity.type
_entity.pdbx_description
1 polymer ?
#
loop_
_entity_poly.entity_id
_entity_poly.type
_entity_poly.pdbx_seq_one_letter_code
_entity_poly.pdbx_strand_id
1 'polypeptide(L)' 'MPSLNITFTEEELAAVRAAAGEQNLSLRVFAHRAVVTAASDHRRRVAEAAALVAQRSAELNRRLA' A
#
# COMPACT_ATOMS: atom_id res chain seq x y z
N MET A 1 -15.04 -17.72 2.24
CA MET A 1 -14.16 -16.53 2.23
C MET A 1 -14.82 -15.46 1.38
N PRO A 2 -14.82 -14.18 1.79
CA PRO A 2 -15.37 -13.11 0.96
C PRO A 2 -14.59 -13.01 -0.36
N SER A 3 -15.29 -12.76 -1.46
CA SER A 3 -14.72 -12.69 -2.81
C SER A 3 -15.13 -11.39 -3.50
N LEU A 4 -14.18 -10.77 -4.20
CA LEU A 4 -14.41 -9.60 -5.04
C LEU A 4 -14.21 -10.02 -6.50
N ASN A 5 -15.25 -9.85 -7.33
CA ASN A 5 -15.15 -10.05 -8.77
C ASN A 5 -14.87 -8.70 -9.42
N ILE A 6 -13.81 -8.65 -10.24
CA ILE A 6 -13.37 -7.44 -10.93
C ILE A 6 -13.20 -7.81 -12.40
N THR A 7 -13.75 -7.00 -13.28
CA THR A 7 -13.57 -7.13 -14.73
C THR A 7 -12.45 -6.20 -15.15
N PHE A 8 -11.55 -6.70 -15.98
CA PHE A 8 -10.47 -5.94 -16.61
C PHE A 8 -10.73 -5.83 -18.10
N THR A 9 -10.26 -4.75 -18.72
CA THR A 9 -10.04 -4.79 -20.18
C THR A 9 -8.86 -5.71 -20.50
N GLU A 10 -8.70 -6.09 -21.77
CA GLU A 10 -7.59 -6.97 -22.15
C GLU A 10 -6.24 -6.28 -21.92
N GLU A 11 -6.15 -4.97 -22.17
CA GLU A 11 -4.95 -4.16 -21.97
C GLU A 11 -4.57 -4.10 -20.49
N GLU A 12 -5.55 -3.86 -19.61
CA GLU A 12 -5.34 -3.86 -18.17
C GLU A 12 -4.88 -5.24 -17.68
N LEU A 13 -5.53 -6.31 -18.15
CA LEU A 13 -5.19 -7.67 -17.74
C LEU A 13 -3.80 -8.08 -18.24
N ALA A 14 -3.41 -7.65 -19.45
CA ALA A 14 -2.07 -7.86 -19.98
C ALA A 14 -1.01 -7.16 -19.11
N ALA A 15 -1.24 -5.91 -18.72
CA ALA A 15 -0.35 -5.17 -17.82
C ALA A 15 -0.22 -5.86 -16.44
N VAL A 16 -1.33 -6.30 -15.85
CA VAL A 16 -1.33 -7.03 -14.57
C VAL A 16 -0.60 -8.37 -14.68
N ARG A 17 -0.77 -9.10 -15.80
CA ARG A 17 -0.06 -10.36 -16.07
C ARG A 17 1.45 -10.14 -16.19
N ALA A 18 1.87 -9.12 -16.92
CA ALA A 18 3.29 -8.77 -17.06
C ALA A 18 3.91 -8.48 -15.69
N ALA A 19 3.28 -7.59 -14.90
CA ALA A 19 3.77 -7.21 -13.58
C ALA A 19 3.80 -8.40 -12.58
N ALA A 20 2.81 -9.30 -12.63
CA ALA A 20 2.81 -10.51 -11.83
C ALA A 20 3.94 -11.47 -12.24
N GLY A 21 4.21 -11.58 -13.55
CA GLY A 21 5.28 -12.39 -14.12
C GLY A 21 6.67 -11.91 -13.68
N GLU A 22 6.91 -10.59 -13.68
CA GLU A 22 8.16 -10.00 -13.18
C GLU A 22 8.45 -10.37 -11.72
N GLN A 23 7.39 -10.53 -10.91
CA GLN A 23 7.50 -10.88 -9.50
C GLN A 23 7.42 -12.39 -9.23
N ASN A 24 7.31 -13.23 -10.27
CA ASN A 24 7.03 -14.67 -10.16
C ASN A 24 5.83 -14.99 -9.25
N LEU A 25 4.79 -14.14 -9.30
CA LEU A 25 3.57 -14.31 -8.51
C LEU A 25 2.42 -14.77 -9.39
N SER A 26 1.48 -15.53 -8.79
CA SER A 26 0.21 -15.76 -9.45
C SER A 26 -0.60 -14.47 -9.54
N LEU A 27 -1.39 -14.33 -10.60
CA LEU A 27 -2.18 -13.13 -10.88
C LEU A 27 -3.08 -12.74 -9.70
N ARG A 28 -3.68 -13.73 -9.05
CA ARG A 28 -4.57 -13.53 -7.89
C ARG A 28 -3.81 -13.00 -6.67
N VAL A 29 -2.62 -13.54 -6.39
CA VAL A 29 -1.78 -13.11 -5.26
C VAL A 29 -1.26 -11.70 -5.50
N PHE A 30 -0.81 -11.42 -6.72
CA PHE A 30 -0.38 -10.10 -7.13
C PHE A 30 -1.51 -9.06 -6.97
N ALA A 31 -2.69 -9.32 -7.54
CA ALA A 31 -3.83 -8.42 -7.44
C ALA A 31 -4.28 -8.20 -5.99
N HIS A 32 -4.35 -9.25 -5.19
CA HIS A 32 -4.66 -9.13 -3.76
C HIS A 32 -3.65 -8.25 -3.03
N ARG A 33 -2.35 -8.46 -3.25
CA ARG A 33 -1.29 -7.65 -2.64
C ARG A 33 -1.37 -6.19 -3.08
N ALA A 34 -1.61 -5.92 -4.36
CA ALA A 34 -1.75 -4.57 -4.87
C ALA A 34 -2.92 -3.84 -4.20
N VAL A 35 -4.10 -4.48 -4.12
CA VAL A 35 -5.30 -3.90 -3.48
C VAL A 35 -5.07 -3.66 -1.98
N VAL A 36 -4.50 -4.63 -1.26
CA VAL A 36 -4.25 -4.50 0.18
C VAL A 36 -3.21 -3.40 0.47
N THR A 37 -2.17 -3.32 -0.36
CA THR A 37 -1.14 -2.28 -0.26
C THR A 37 -1.77 -0.91 -0.50
N ALA A 38 -2.50 -0.74 -1.60
CA ALA A 38 -3.18 0.50 -1.93
C ALA A 38 -4.17 0.95 -0.83
N ALA A 39 -4.93 0.01 -0.26
CA ALA A 39 -5.84 0.30 0.85
C ALA A 39 -5.11 0.65 2.16
N SER A 40 -3.88 0.18 2.35
CA SER A 40 -3.09 0.42 3.56
C SER A 40 -2.15 1.62 3.45
N ASP A 41 -1.89 2.09 2.23
CA ASP A 41 -0.99 3.22 1.95
C ASP A 41 -1.41 4.51 2.64
N HIS A 42 -2.72 4.81 2.70
CA HIS A 42 -3.21 5.98 3.43
C HIS A 42 -2.91 5.88 4.93
N ARG A 43 -3.16 4.71 5.54
CA ARG A 43 -2.85 4.48 6.96
C ARG A 43 -1.35 4.58 7.23
N ARG A 44 -0.51 4.05 6.33
CA ARG A 44 0.95 4.16 6.43
C ARG A 44 1.40 5.62 6.41
N ARG A 45 0.93 6.42 5.43
CA ARG A 45 1.26 7.85 5.31
C ARG A 45 0.85 8.65 6.55
N VAL A 46 -0.33 8.36 7.12
CA VAL A 46 -0.79 9.02 8.35
C VAL A 46 0.06 8.64 9.55
N ALA A 47 0.43 7.36 9.70
CA ALA A 47 1.29 6.91 10.79
C ALA A 47 2.70 7.53 10.71
N GLU A 48 3.28 7.62 9.51
CA GLU A 48 4.58 8.27 9.28
C GLU A 48 4.53 9.76 9.63
N ALA A 49 3.47 10.47 9.23
CA ALA A 49 3.28 11.87 9.59
C ALA A 49 3.12 12.06 11.11
N ALA A 50 2.37 11.19 11.78
CA ALA A 50 2.19 11.22 13.23
C ALA A 50 3.51 10.95 13.98
N ALA A 51 4.33 10.02 13.50
CA ALA A 51 5.65 9.74 14.07
C ALA A 51 6.61 10.95 13.94
N LEU A 52 6.57 11.64 12.79
CA LEU A 52 7.35 12.85 12.57
C LEU A 52 6.93 13.97 13.54
N VAL A 53 5.62 14.19 13.71
CA VAL A 53 5.08 15.18 14.66
C VAL A 53 5.49 14.82 16.08
N ALA A 54 5.35 13.56 16.51
CA ALA A 54 5.74 13.12 17.84
C ALA A 54 7.24 13.33 18.12
N GLN A 55 8.12 13.02 17.15
CA GLN A 55 9.55 13.30 17.27
C GLN A 55 9.83 14.80 17.43
N ARG A 56 9.20 15.65 16.61
CA ARG A 56 9.37 17.10 16.67
C ARG A 56 8.85 17.69 17.97
N SER A 57 7.70 17.24 18.47
CA SER A 57 7.14 17.65 19.76
C SER A 57 8.05 17.21 20.92
N ALA A 58 8.62 16.00 20.89
CA ALA A 58 9.57 15.53 21.90
C ALA A 58 10.91 16.28 21.85
N GLU A 59 11.34 16.73 20.69
CA GLU A 59 12.53 17.59 20.51
C GLU A 59 12.27 19.00 21.07
N LEU A 60 11.10 19.59 20.76
CA LEU A 60 10.69 20.90 21.27
C LEU A 60 10.51 20.90 22.79
N ASN A 61 9.82 19.91 23.35
CA ASN A 61 9.65 19.78 24.80
C ASN A 61 10.98 19.65 25.56
N ARG A 62 11.99 19.02 24.96
CA ARG A 62 13.35 18.95 25.54
C ARG A 62 14.11 20.27 25.47
N ARG A 63 13.76 21.19 24.56
CA ARG A 63 14.40 22.50 24.42
C ARG A 63 13.73 23.58 25.25
N LEU A 64 12.47 23.37 25.62
CA LEU A 64 11.65 24.31 26.38
C LEU A 64 11.58 23.99 27.88
N ALA A 65 12.19 22.87 28.32
CA ALA A 65 12.34 22.46 29.71
C ALA A 65 13.78 22.69 30.18
#